data_AF-A0A352PX61-F1
#
_entry.id   AF-A0A352PX61-F1
#
_cell.length_a   1.000
_cell.length_b   1.000
_cell.length_c   1.000
_cell.angle_alpha   90.00
_cell.angle_beta   90.00
_cell.angle_gamma   90.00
#
_symmetry.space_group_name_H-M   'P 1'
#
loop_
_entity.id
_entity.type
_entity.pdbx_description
1 polymer ?
#
loop_
_entity_poly.entity_id
_entity_poly.type
_entity_poly.pdbx_seq_one_letter_code
_entity_poly.pdbx_strand_id
1 'polypeptide(L)'
;WLEPGMSPYFGSIDYMRAKNFKAFQRAMLNWGAPTENQVYADVKGNIGWIPGGLAPKRPNWDGLLPVPGDGRYEWAGFWRGDQLPWSYNPKEGWVATANAYNIPAGYPATLRKLGFEWT
;
A
#
# COMPACT_ATOMS: atom_id res chain seq x y z
N TRP A 1 8.02 -2.19 -13.07
CA TRP A 1 9.44 -1.86 -13.33
C TRP A 1 9.64 -0.58 -14.12
N LEU A 2 8.77 -0.20 -15.06
CA LEU A 2 8.96 1.02 -15.88
C LEU A 2 8.27 2.28 -15.32
N GLU A 3 7.42 2.14 -14.30
CA GLU A 3 6.73 3.27 -13.69
C GLU A 3 7.64 4.05 -12.70
N PRO A 4 7.34 5.31 -12.40
CA PRO A 4 7.95 6.01 -11.27
C PRO A 4 7.78 5.25 -9.94
N GLY A 5 8.77 5.37 -9.04
CA GLY A 5 8.74 4.71 -7.73
C GLY A 5 9.19 3.25 -7.73
N MET A 6 9.71 2.73 -8.86
CA MET A 6 10.20 1.34 -8.97
C MET A 6 11.60 1.11 -8.38
N SER A 7 12.25 2.16 -7.87
CA SER A 7 13.53 2.07 -7.17
C SER A 7 13.32 2.26 -5.66
N PRO A 8 13.19 1.17 -4.88
CA PRO A 8 12.89 1.25 -3.45
C PRO A 8 13.97 1.99 -2.66
N TYR A 9 15.24 1.88 -3.07
CA TYR A 9 16.34 2.56 -2.40
C TYR A 9 16.21 4.08 -2.45
N PHE A 10 15.72 4.65 -3.56
CA PHE A 10 15.47 6.09 -3.62
C PHE A 10 14.22 6.49 -2.83
N GLY A 11 13.18 5.64 -2.82
CA GLY A 11 12.00 5.86 -1.99
C GLY A 11 12.32 5.82 -0.48
N SER A 12 13.22 4.94 -0.05
CA SER A 12 13.58 4.81 1.36
C SER A 12 14.31 6.02 1.91
N ILE A 13 15.11 6.70 1.09
CA ILE A 13 15.81 7.93 1.48
C ILE A 13 14.81 9.02 1.94
N ASP A 14 13.62 9.11 1.33
CA ASP A 14 12.60 10.08 1.71
C ASP A 14 12.02 9.78 3.10
N TYR A 15 11.63 8.53 3.37
CA TYR A 15 11.09 8.19 4.69
C TYR A 15 12.16 8.15 5.77
N MET A 16 13.43 7.88 5.45
CA MET A 16 14.55 7.93 6.41
C MET A 16 14.74 9.33 7.00
N ARG A 17 14.26 10.37 6.30
CA ARG A 17 14.29 11.76 6.75
C ARG A 17 12.99 12.20 7.41
N ALA A 18 11.94 11.38 7.41
CA ALA A 18 10.67 11.71 8.03
C ALA A 18 10.82 11.94 9.54
N LYS A 19 10.16 12.98 10.05
CA LYS A 19 10.19 13.37 11.47
C LYS A 19 8.86 13.16 12.19
N ASN A 20 7.84 12.71 11.45
CA ASN A 20 6.51 12.42 11.94
C ASN A 20 5.77 11.53 10.93
N PHE A 21 4.65 10.95 11.35
CA PHE A 21 3.86 10.04 10.54
C PHE A 21 3.33 10.68 9.25
N LYS A 22 2.98 11.98 9.27
CA LYS A 22 2.52 12.69 8.06
C LYS A 22 3.60 12.80 7.00
N ALA A 23 4.84 13.06 7.40
CA ALA A 23 5.99 13.05 6.48
C ALA A 23 6.28 11.64 5.96
N PHE A 24 6.18 10.63 6.84
CA PHE A 24 6.31 9.22 6.45
C PHE A 24 5.26 8.81 5.41
N GLN A 25 3.98 9.13 5.66
CA GLN A 25 2.89 8.89 4.72
C GLN A 25 3.12 9.58 3.37
N ARG A 26 3.66 10.80 3.36
CA ARG A 26 4.00 11.50 2.12
C ARG A 26 5.11 10.80 1.34
N ALA A 27 6.15 10.33 2.01
CA ALA A 27 7.22 9.57 1.37
C ALA A 27 6.69 8.28 0.72
N MET A 28 5.75 7.61 1.39
CA MET A 28 5.12 6.38 0.87
C MET A 28 4.29 6.59 -0.40
N LEU A 29 3.90 7.82 -0.76
CA LEU A 29 3.22 8.09 -2.03
C LEU A 29 4.05 7.73 -3.27
N ASN A 30 5.38 7.73 -3.12
CA ASN A 30 6.34 7.47 -4.20
C ASN A 30 6.91 6.04 -4.14
N TRP A 31 6.44 5.19 -3.23
CA TRP A 31 6.91 3.81 -3.12
C TRP A 31 6.11 2.89 -4.07
N GLY A 32 6.70 2.58 -5.22
CA GLY A 32 6.05 1.78 -6.27
C GLY A 32 6.38 0.29 -6.24
N ALA A 33 7.59 -0.10 -5.80
CA ALA A 33 8.02 -1.48 -5.65
C ALA A 33 9.27 -1.61 -4.74
N PRO A 34 9.52 -2.79 -4.14
CA PRO A 34 8.63 -3.94 -4.08
C PRO A 34 7.44 -3.67 -3.15
N THR A 35 6.39 -4.48 -3.27
CA THR A 35 5.23 -4.37 -2.39
C THR A 35 5.60 -4.84 -1.00
N GLU A 36 5.50 -3.95 -0.01
CA GLU A 36 5.94 -4.21 1.36
C GLU A 36 4.97 -3.60 2.37
N ASN A 37 4.92 -4.20 3.55
CA ASN A 37 4.30 -3.57 4.71
C ASN A 37 5.36 -2.72 5.42
N GLN A 38 5.23 -1.40 5.39
CA GLN A 38 6.12 -0.50 6.12
C GLN A 38 5.52 -0.17 7.48
N VAL A 39 6.33 -0.36 8.54
CA VAL A 39 5.93 -0.11 9.93
C VAL A 39 6.65 1.15 10.43
N TYR A 40 5.93 1.99 11.16
CA TYR A 40 6.41 3.27 11.69
C TYR A 40 6.40 3.27 13.21
N ALA A 41 7.41 3.91 13.81
CA ALA A 41 7.45 4.27 15.22
C ALA A 41 8.19 5.61 15.42
N ASP A 42 7.84 6.38 16.46
CA ASP A 42 8.59 7.59 16.83
C ASP A 42 8.78 7.78 18.34
N VAL A 43 9.63 8.75 18.69
CA VAL A 43 10.02 9.08 20.08
C VAL A 43 8.89 9.63 20.94
N LYS A 44 7.73 9.96 20.36
CA LYS A 44 6.53 10.37 21.11
C LYS A 44 5.63 9.17 21.43
N GLY A 45 6.06 7.96 21.08
CA GLY A 45 5.31 6.73 21.30
C GLY A 45 4.24 6.46 20.24
N ASN A 46 4.25 7.17 19.10
CA ASN A 46 3.31 6.86 18.04
C ASN A 46 3.77 5.66 17.21
N ILE A 47 2.81 4.88 16.73
CA ILE A 47 3.03 3.73 15.85
C ILE A 47 2.11 3.78 14.64
N GLY A 48 2.52 3.16 13.54
CA GLY A 48 1.67 3.11 12.35
C GLY A 48 2.11 2.07 11.34
N TRP A 49 1.28 1.91 10.32
CA TRP A 49 1.48 0.97 9.23
C TRP A 49 0.99 1.59 7.91
N ILE A 50 1.80 1.45 6.86
CA ILE A 50 1.46 1.85 5.49
C ILE A 50 2.00 0.76 4.54
N PRO A 51 1.16 0.15 3.68
CA PRO A 51 1.65 -0.68 2.59
C PRO A 51 2.25 0.21 1.49
N GLY A 52 3.42 -0.15 1.00
CA GLY A 52 4.02 0.42 -0.21
C GLY A 52 3.79 -0.49 -1.41
N GLY A 53 3.67 0.09 -2.60
CA GLY A 53 3.55 -0.65 -3.86
C GLY A 53 2.51 -0.07 -4.81
N LEU A 54 2.65 -0.37 -6.10
CA LEU A 54 1.63 -0.06 -7.09
C LEU A 54 0.50 -1.10 -7.09
N ALA A 55 -0.73 -0.61 -6.99
CA ALA A 55 -1.93 -1.42 -7.15
C ALA A 55 -2.68 -1.01 -8.43
N PRO A 56 -2.80 -1.89 -9.44
CA PRO A 56 -3.47 -1.54 -10.69
C PRO A 56 -4.99 -1.43 -10.49
N LYS A 57 -5.60 -0.48 -11.22
CA LYS A 57 -7.05 -0.37 -11.32
C LYS A 57 -7.54 -1.37 -12.36
N ARG A 58 -8.35 -2.32 -11.92
CA ARG A 58 -8.96 -3.35 -12.77
C ARG A 58 -10.46 -3.07 -12.89
N PRO A 59 -10.94 -2.53 -14.02
CA PRO A 59 -12.34 -2.09 -14.12
C PRO A 59 -13.35 -3.23 -14.12
N ASN A 60 -13.01 -4.35 -14.76
CA ASN A 60 -13.92 -5.45 -15.10
C ASN A 60 -13.39 -6.84 -14.70
N TRP A 61 -12.34 -6.90 -13.88
CA TRP A 61 -11.75 -8.14 -13.36
C TRP A 61 -11.08 -7.88 -12.00
N ASP A 62 -10.66 -8.93 -11.30
CA ASP A 62 -10.17 -8.84 -9.92
C ASP A 62 -8.67 -9.14 -9.75
N GLY A 63 -8.07 -9.90 -10.66
CA GLY A 63 -6.67 -10.30 -10.58
C GLY A 63 -6.42 -11.65 -9.95
N LEU A 64 -7.47 -12.43 -9.66
CA LEU A 64 -7.36 -13.76 -9.08
C LEU A 64 -7.01 -14.84 -10.12
N LEU A 65 -7.37 -14.62 -11.39
CA LEU A 65 -7.13 -15.54 -12.50
C LEU A 65 -6.59 -14.81 -13.73
N PRO A 66 -5.94 -15.53 -14.67
CA PRO A 66 -5.55 -14.97 -15.96
C PRO A 66 -6.74 -14.40 -16.74
N VAL A 67 -6.47 -13.37 -17.53
CA VAL A 67 -7.44 -12.72 -18.44
C VAL A 67 -6.84 -12.63 -19.84
N PRO A 68 -7.65 -12.59 -20.92
CA PRO A 68 -7.17 -12.35 -22.27
C PRO A 68 -6.38 -11.04 -22.40
N GLY A 69 -5.23 -11.09 -23.07
CA GLY A 69 -4.39 -9.93 -23.39
C GLY A 69 -4.77 -9.22 -24.68
N ASP A 70 -6.06 -9.16 -25.02
CA ASP A 70 -6.59 -8.60 -26.27
C ASP A 70 -7.07 -7.14 -26.14
N GLY A 71 -6.64 -6.45 -25.07
CA GLY A 71 -7.02 -5.07 -24.78
C GLY A 71 -8.29 -4.91 -23.94
N ARG A 72 -9.12 -5.95 -23.76
CA ARG A 72 -10.37 -5.84 -22.98
C ARG A 72 -10.18 -5.80 -21.47
N TYR A 73 -8.98 -6.14 -20.99
CA TYR A 73 -8.68 -6.31 -19.57
C TYR A 73 -7.47 -5.48 -19.12
N GLU A 74 -7.11 -4.46 -19.88
CA GLU A 74 -5.99 -3.58 -19.55
C GLU A 74 -6.18 -2.88 -18.19
N TRP A 75 -5.06 -2.55 -17.56
CA TRP A 75 -5.07 -1.74 -16.35
C TRP A 75 -5.47 -0.30 -16.68
N ALA A 76 -6.39 0.26 -15.92
CA ALA A 76 -6.79 1.67 -16.02
C ALA A 76 -5.87 2.56 -15.15
N GLY A 77 -4.56 2.38 -15.28
CA GLY A 77 -3.55 2.98 -14.41
C GLY A 77 -3.52 2.36 -13.00
N PHE A 78 -3.02 3.12 -12.03
CA PHE A 78 -2.81 2.67 -10.65
C PHE A 78 -3.60 3.50 -9.63
N TRP A 79 -3.91 2.90 -8.48
CA TRP A 79 -4.37 3.64 -7.31
C TRP A 79 -3.24 4.54 -6.80
N ARG A 80 -3.57 5.79 -6.44
CA ARG A 80 -2.60 6.69 -5.81
C ARG A 80 -2.29 6.19 -4.40
N GLY A 81 -1.08 6.41 -3.91
CA GLY A 81 -0.67 5.96 -2.57
C GLY A 81 -1.56 6.48 -1.43
N ASP A 82 -2.13 7.69 -1.56
CA ASP A 82 -3.08 8.25 -0.59
C ASP A 82 -4.46 7.57 -0.62
N GLN A 83 -4.71 6.73 -1.62
CA GLN A 83 -5.89 5.89 -1.70
C GLN A 83 -5.62 4.50 -1.11
N LEU A 84 -4.39 4.11 -0.81
CA LEU A 84 -4.08 2.83 -0.17
C LEU A 84 -4.42 2.89 1.33
N PRO A 85 -4.68 1.73 2.00
CA PRO A 85 -5.00 1.74 3.42
C PRO A 85 -3.79 2.14 4.24
N TRP A 86 -4.01 2.61 5.46
CA TRP A 86 -2.96 2.85 6.46
C TRP A 86 -3.59 2.81 7.85
N SER A 87 -2.76 2.69 8.88
CA SER A 87 -3.17 2.75 10.29
C SER A 87 -2.20 3.63 11.08
N TYR A 88 -2.71 4.38 12.04
CA TYR A 88 -1.92 5.25 12.92
C TYR A 88 -2.52 5.23 14.32
N ASN A 89 -1.70 4.89 15.32
CA ASN A 89 -2.12 4.71 16.71
C ASN A 89 -3.43 3.90 16.84
N PRO A 90 -3.46 2.64 16.34
CA PRO A 90 -4.62 1.78 16.47
C PRO A 90 -5.02 1.60 17.94
N LYS A 91 -6.31 1.41 18.22
CA LYS A 91 -6.85 1.31 19.59
C LYS A 91 -6.28 0.12 20.36
N GLU A 92 -5.89 -0.92 19.64
CA GLU A 92 -5.29 -2.14 20.14
C GLU A 92 -3.89 -1.90 20.73
N GLY A 93 -3.24 -0.77 20.41
CA GLY A 93 -1.96 -0.36 20.98
C GLY A 93 -0.73 -1.05 20.37
N TRP A 94 -0.91 -1.84 19.31
CA TRP A 94 0.19 -2.51 18.60
C TRP A 94 -0.06 -2.53 17.09
N VAL A 95 1.03 -2.73 16.33
CA VAL A 95 1.03 -2.98 14.89
C VAL A 95 1.86 -4.24 14.67
N ALA A 96 1.33 -5.21 13.93
CA ALA A 96 2.06 -6.40 13.54
C ALA A 96 1.77 -6.75 12.09
N THR A 97 2.79 -7.24 11.38
CA THR A 97 2.63 -7.72 10.00
C THR A 97 3.51 -8.94 9.82
N ALA A 98 2.94 -10.04 9.35
CA ALA A 98 3.66 -11.26 8.99
C ALA A 98 2.99 -11.89 7.76
N ASN A 99 2.88 -11.09 6.69
CA ASN A 99 2.15 -11.43 5.46
C ASN A 99 0.63 -11.68 5.65
N ALA A 100 0.10 -11.47 6.86
CA ALA A 100 -1.33 -11.53 7.17
C ALA A 100 -2.14 -10.37 6.55
N TYR A 101 -3.46 -10.54 6.49
CA TYR A 101 -4.40 -9.51 6.05
C TYR A 101 -4.50 -8.34 7.04
N ASN A 102 -3.77 -7.26 6.76
CA ASN A 102 -3.70 -6.09 7.64
C ASN A 102 -4.64 -4.94 7.22
N ILE A 103 -5.51 -5.14 6.23
CA ILE A 103 -6.39 -4.08 5.75
C ILE A 103 -7.40 -3.70 6.85
N PRO A 104 -7.48 -2.42 7.26
CA PRO A 104 -8.40 -1.99 8.31
C PRO A 104 -9.86 -2.17 7.93
N ALA A 105 -10.70 -2.45 8.93
CA ALA A 105 -12.14 -2.50 8.76
C ALA A 105 -12.68 -1.18 8.16
N GLY A 106 -13.65 -1.28 7.26
CA GLY A 106 -14.26 -0.14 6.57
C GLY A 106 -13.48 0.39 5.36
N TYR A 107 -12.25 -0.08 5.12
CA TYR A 107 -11.53 0.23 3.89
C TYR A 107 -12.15 -0.55 2.70
N PRO A 108 -12.40 0.08 1.53
CA PRO A 108 -13.07 -0.56 0.40
C PRO A 108 -12.12 -1.47 -0.42
N ALA A 109 -11.56 -2.50 0.22
CA ALA A 109 -10.55 -3.39 -0.38
C ALA A 109 -11.07 -4.19 -1.57
N THR A 110 -12.31 -4.69 -1.50
CA THR A 110 -12.93 -5.48 -2.58
C THR A 110 -13.24 -4.63 -3.81
N LEU A 111 -13.55 -3.34 -3.62
CA LEU A 111 -13.70 -2.38 -4.72
C LEU A 111 -12.34 -2.08 -5.37
N ARG A 112 -11.30 -1.91 -4.54
CA ARG A 112 -9.95 -1.53 -5.01
C ARG A 112 -9.07 -2.71 -5.42
N LYS A 113 -9.52 -3.94 -5.20
CA LYS A 113 -8.83 -5.20 -5.56
C LYS A 113 -7.42 -5.30 -4.96
N LEU A 114 -7.27 -4.89 -3.69
CA LEU A 114 -5.97 -4.86 -3.01
C LEU A 114 -5.59 -6.15 -2.27
N GLY A 115 -6.59 -6.89 -1.79
CA GLY A 115 -6.40 -8.12 -1.04
C GLY A 115 -7.72 -8.86 -0.93
N PHE A 116 -7.63 -10.19 -1.01
CA PHE A 116 -8.76 -11.10 -0.92
C PHE A 116 -8.48 -12.09 0.21
N GLU A 117 -9.50 -12.43 0.96
CA GLU A 117 -9.49 -13.50 1.95
C GLU A 117 -10.58 -14.49 1.57
N TRP A 118 -10.30 -15.78 1.75
CA TRP A 118 -11.27 -16.84 1.54
C TRP A 118 -11.93 -17.12 2.89
N THR A 119 -13.27 -17.05 2.93
CA THR A 119 -14.07 -17.38 4.12
C THR A 119 -14.89 -18.63 3.88
#